data_AF-A0A075IBE2-F1
#
_entry.id   AF-A0A075IBE2-F1
#
_cell.length_a   1.000
_cell.length_b   1.000
_cell.length_c   1.000
_cell.angle_alpha   90.00
_cell.angle_beta   90.00
_cell.angle_gamma   90.00
#
_symmetry.space_group_name_H-M   'P 1'
#
loop_
_entity.id
_entity.type
_entity.pdbx_description
1 polymer ?
#
loop_
_entity_poly.entity_id
_entity_poly.type
_entity_poly.pdbx_seq_one_letter_code
_entity_poly.pdbx_strand_id
1 'polypeptide(L)'
;MDSIHYSREEDSYFPCVASYDNLKKEIRALLIEHEFSRNIAFKITHHLKRWRNGEDSSEPVARFLRTYSIYLNDHISKEEDFFERAEKEIISKEEEKEMFEQFQSDIAITKKLESIVKDIDYLENQPWFKN
;
A
#
# COMPACT_ATOMS: atom_id res chain seq x y z
N MET A 1 -1.55 -8.89 -3.49
CA MET A 1 -2.67 -7.94 -3.46
C MET A 1 -2.09 -6.57 -3.74
N ASP A 2 -1.15 -6.09 -2.93
CA ASP A 2 -0.29 -4.93 -3.23
C ASP A 2 0.49 -5.05 -4.53
N SER A 3 1.11 -6.21 -4.80
CA SER A 3 1.78 -6.43 -6.09
C SER A 3 0.84 -6.36 -7.29
N ILE A 4 -0.48 -6.52 -7.12
CA ILE A 4 -1.44 -6.40 -8.22
C ILE A 4 -1.93 -4.95 -8.33
N HIS A 5 -2.14 -4.29 -7.19
CA HIS A 5 -2.45 -2.86 -7.08
C HIS A 5 -1.35 -2.01 -7.72
N TYR A 6 -0.13 -2.10 -7.19
CA TYR A 6 1.01 -1.35 -7.68
C TYR A 6 1.32 -1.65 -9.14
N SER A 7 1.32 -2.92 -9.58
CA SER A 7 1.57 -3.22 -11.00
C SER A 7 0.54 -2.57 -11.92
N ARG A 8 -0.72 -2.42 -11.52
CA ARG A 8 -1.72 -1.72 -12.34
C ARG A 8 -1.42 -0.23 -12.45
N GLU A 9 -0.98 0.41 -11.37
CA GLU A 9 -0.62 1.83 -11.37
C GLU A 9 0.69 2.07 -12.12
N GLU A 10 1.71 1.29 -11.81
CA GLU A 10 3.06 1.39 -12.38
C GLU A 10 3.10 1.08 -13.88
N ASP A 11 2.35 0.05 -14.32
CA ASP A 11 2.40 -0.41 -15.71
C ASP A 11 1.36 0.27 -16.62
N SER A 12 0.33 0.90 -16.06
CA SER A 12 -0.78 1.48 -16.85
C SER A 12 -1.08 2.95 -16.52
N TYR A 13 -1.43 3.26 -15.26
CA TYR A 13 -1.92 4.61 -14.92
C TYR A 13 -0.81 5.66 -14.94
N PHE A 14 0.29 5.43 -14.22
CA PHE A 14 1.40 6.38 -14.14
C PHE A 14 2.06 6.68 -15.49
N PRO A 15 2.32 5.71 -16.39
CA PRO A 15 2.83 6.01 -17.73
C PRO A 15 1.90 6.91 -18.55
N CYS A 16 0.58 6.74 -18.42
CA CYS A 16 -0.40 7.58 -19.10
C CYS A 16 -0.40 9.00 -18.54
N VAL A 17 -0.43 9.17 -17.21
CA VAL A 17 -0.41 10.49 -16.59
C VAL A 17 0.95 11.19 -16.78
N ALA A 18 2.05 10.44 -16.85
CA ALA A 18 3.39 10.98 -17.07
C ALA A 18 3.62 11.56 -18.47
N SER A 19 2.73 11.33 -19.44
CA SER A 19 2.76 12.08 -20.71
C SER A 19 2.48 13.58 -20.51
N TYR A 20 1.98 13.95 -19.34
CA TYR A 20 1.76 15.32 -18.91
C TYR A 20 2.87 15.71 -17.91
N ASP A 21 3.75 16.63 -18.32
CA ASP A 21 5.06 16.89 -17.70
C ASP A 21 5.00 17.35 -16.22
N ASN A 22 3.86 17.86 -15.75
CA ASN A 22 3.66 18.46 -14.43
C ASN A 22 3.58 17.47 -13.26
N LEU A 23 3.34 16.17 -13.49
CA LEU A 23 3.13 15.19 -12.41
C LEU A 23 4.25 14.17 -12.21
N LYS A 24 5.35 14.30 -12.96
CA LYS A 24 6.47 13.34 -12.93
C LYS A 24 7.13 13.20 -11.57
N LYS A 25 7.15 14.26 -10.76
CA LYS A 25 7.77 14.25 -9.42
C LYS A 25 6.92 13.47 -8.43
N GLU A 26 5.61 13.68 -8.46
CA GLU A 26 4.61 12.99 -7.63
C GLU A 26 4.57 11.50 -7.97
N ILE A 27 4.50 11.14 -9.24
CA ILE A 27 4.58 9.74 -9.71
C ILE A 27 5.85 9.07 -9.17
N ARG A 28 7.01 9.75 -9.28
CA ARG A 28 8.27 9.21 -8.76
C ARG A 28 8.23 8.97 -7.24
N ALA A 29 7.55 9.83 -6.48
CA ALA A 29 7.42 9.66 -5.04
C ALA A 29 6.58 8.41 -4.70
N LEU A 30 5.44 8.22 -5.39
CA LEU A 30 4.58 7.04 -5.22
C LEU A 30 5.33 5.74 -5.56
N LEU A 31 6.11 5.73 -6.65
CA LEU A 31 6.94 4.57 -7.02
C LEU A 31 7.98 4.18 -5.95
N ILE A 32 8.59 5.17 -5.30
CA ILE A 32 9.54 4.92 -4.19
C ILE A 32 8.79 4.33 -2.99
N GLU A 33 7.58 4.82 -2.72
CA GLU A 33 6.71 4.30 -1.67
C GLU A 33 6.26 2.86 -1.94
N HIS A 34 5.94 2.50 -3.19
CA HIS A 34 5.64 1.11 -3.55
C HIS A 34 6.83 0.17 -3.30
N GLU A 35 8.04 0.62 -3.61
CA GLU A 35 9.25 -0.16 -3.32
C GLU A 35 9.48 -0.32 -1.81
N PHE A 36 9.21 0.73 -1.04
CA PHE A 36 9.25 0.65 0.42
C PHE A 36 8.22 -0.36 0.96
N SER A 37 6.98 -0.36 0.44
CA SER A 37 5.94 -1.33 0.74
C SER A 37 6.39 -2.77 0.49
N ARG A 38 6.96 -3.04 -0.70
CA ARG A 38 7.50 -4.36 -1.08
C ARG A 38 8.58 -4.84 -0.10
N ASN A 39 9.44 -3.93 0.34
CA ASN A 39 10.47 -4.24 1.34
C ASN A 39 9.88 -4.58 2.71
N ILE A 40 8.85 -3.87 3.17
CA ILE A 40 8.16 -4.22 4.42
C ILE A 40 7.49 -5.60 4.30
N ALA A 41 6.76 -5.87 3.21
CA ALA A 41 6.10 -7.15 2.97
C ALA A 41 7.10 -8.33 2.96
N PHE A 42 8.29 -8.13 2.38
CA PHE A 42 9.38 -9.10 2.45
C PHE A 42 9.81 -9.36 3.90
N LYS A 43 9.99 -8.31 4.71
CA LYS A 43 10.38 -8.44 6.12
C LYS A 43 9.33 -9.16 6.95
N ILE A 44 8.04 -8.84 6.76
CA ILE A 44 6.92 -9.55 7.40
C ILE A 44 7.02 -11.05 7.07
N THR A 45 7.14 -11.39 5.79
CA THR A 45 7.22 -12.79 5.33
C THR A 45 8.44 -13.51 5.90
N HIS A 46 9.59 -12.85 5.92
CA HIS A 46 10.83 -13.41 6.47
C HIS A 46 10.68 -13.74 7.96
N HIS A 47 10.22 -12.80 8.77
CA HIS A 47 10.09 -12.99 10.21
C HIS A 47 8.94 -13.94 10.58
N LEU A 48 7.84 -13.95 9.81
CA LEU A 48 6.77 -14.94 9.98
C LEU A 48 7.26 -16.37 9.76
N LYS A 49 8.11 -16.61 8.74
CA LYS A 49 8.69 -17.95 8.50
C LYS A 49 9.55 -18.41 9.67
N ARG A 50 10.41 -17.53 10.19
CA ARG A 50 11.26 -17.80 11.35
C ARG A 50 10.44 -18.11 12.59
N TRP A 51 9.43 -17.29 12.86
CA TRP A 51 8.53 -17.50 13.99
C TRP A 51 7.77 -18.83 13.89
N ARG A 52 7.26 -19.19 12.71
CA ARG A 52 6.63 -20.51 12.46
C ARG A 52 7.58 -21.69 12.69
N ASN A 53 8.88 -21.49 12.52
CA ASN A 53 9.90 -22.50 12.78
C ASN A 53 10.34 -22.57 14.26
N GLY A 54 9.67 -21.83 15.15
CA GLY A 54 9.96 -21.81 16.58
C GLY A 54 11.07 -20.83 17.00
N GLU A 55 11.55 -20.00 16.08
CA GLU A 55 12.49 -18.93 16.43
C GLU A 55 11.76 -17.76 17.10
N ASP A 56 12.46 -17.06 17.99
CA ASP A 56 11.96 -15.83 18.60
C ASP A 56 11.97 -14.66 17.60
N SER A 57 10.88 -14.55 16.84
CA SER A 57 10.70 -13.52 15.80
C SER A 57 9.30 -12.91 15.80
N SER A 58 8.54 -13.08 16.89
CA SER A 58 7.20 -12.49 17.05
C SER A 58 7.24 -10.96 17.08
N GLU A 59 8.21 -10.36 17.77
CA GLU A 59 8.35 -8.90 17.86
C GLU A 59 8.62 -8.26 16.49
N PRO A 60 9.59 -8.73 15.67
CA PRO A 60 9.78 -8.20 14.33
C PRO A 60 8.53 -8.32 13.44
N VAL A 61 7.77 -9.42 13.57
CA VAL A 61 6.50 -9.59 12.85
C VAL A 61 5.54 -8.46 13.22
N ALA A 62 5.28 -8.24 14.51
CA ALA A 62 4.39 -7.18 14.97
C ALA A 62 4.87 -5.80 14.51
N ARG A 63 6.17 -5.51 14.66
CA ARG A 63 6.76 -4.24 14.24
C ARG A 63 6.55 -3.96 12.75
N PHE A 64 6.87 -4.91 11.88
CA PHE A 64 6.72 -4.70 10.44
C PHE A 64 5.26 -4.65 10.01
N LEU A 65 4.37 -5.42 10.64
CA LEU A 65 2.94 -5.33 10.41
C LEU A 65 2.40 -3.94 10.78
N ARG A 66 2.84 -3.37 11.91
CA ARG A 66 2.48 -2.01 12.32
C ARG A 66 3.00 -0.96 11.35
N THR A 67 4.27 -1.05 10.95
CA THR A 67 4.85 -0.16 9.93
C THR A 67 4.06 -0.20 8.64
N TYR A 68 3.66 -1.41 8.21
CA TYR A 68 2.89 -1.61 6.99
C TYR A 68 1.50 -0.98 7.06
N SER A 69 0.80 -1.10 8.20
CA SER A 69 -0.48 -0.43 8.42
C SER A 69 -0.37 1.09 8.38
N ILE A 70 0.64 1.67 9.04
CA ILE A 70 0.86 3.11 9.04
C ILE A 70 1.15 3.59 7.61
N TYR A 71 2.04 2.89 6.92
CA TYR A 71 2.39 3.17 5.53
C TYR A 71 1.16 3.13 4.62
N LEU A 72 0.36 2.08 4.67
CA LEU A 72 -0.80 1.93 3.80
C LEU A 72 -1.85 3.03 4.01
N ASN A 73 -2.09 3.43 5.26
CA ASN A 73 -3.03 4.50 5.56
C ASN A 73 -2.56 5.87 5.01
N ASP A 74 -1.26 6.16 5.15
CA ASP A 74 -0.64 7.37 4.62
C ASP A 74 -0.58 7.36 3.08
N HIS A 75 -0.25 6.21 2.49
CA HIS A 75 -0.12 6.04 1.05
C HIS A 75 -1.44 6.19 0.31
N ILE A 76 -2.51 5.54 0.80
CA ILE A 76 -3.86 5.67 0.21
C ILE A 76 -4.30 7.14 0.19
N SER A 77 -4.05 7.88 1.26
CA SER A 77 -4.40 9.31 1.32
C SER A 77 -3.65 10.13 0.27
N LYS A 78 -2.37 9.81 0.01
CA LYS A 78 -1.56 10.48 -1.01
C LYS A 78 -1.98 10.10 -2.43
N GLU A 79 -2.35 8.84 -2.65
CA GLU A 79 -2.91 8.38 -3.93
C GLU A 79 -4.22 9.12 -4.23
N GLU A 80 -5.14 9.22 -3.25
CA GLU A 80 -6.40 9.98 -3.39
C GLU A 80 -6.13 11.45 -3.79
N ASP A 81 -5.24 12.14 -3.08
CA ASP A 81 -4.85 13.53 -3.38
C ASP A 81 -4.20 13.65 -4.78
N PHE A 82 -3.37 12.69 -5.17
CA PHE A 82 -2.73 12.66 -6.48
C PHE A 82 -3.75 12.46 -7.60
N PHE A 83 -4.69 11.54 -7.44
CA PHE A 83 -5.73 11.26 -8.42
C PHE A 83 -6.66 12.47 -8.59
N GLU A 84 -7.08 13.13 -7.51
CA GLU A 84 -7.91 14.34 -7.59
C GLU A 84 -7.18 15.49 -8.32
N ARG A 85 -5.86 15.62 -8.15
CA ARG A 85 -5.06 16.61 -8.89
C ARG A 85 -4.92 16.24 -10.36
N ALA A 86 -4.67 14.97 -10.67
CA ALA A 86 -4.57 14.50 -12.04
C ALA A 86 -5.89 14.72 -12.81
N GLU A 87 -7.04 14.44 -12.18
CA GLU A 87 -8.37 14.71 -12.73
C GLU A 87 -8.52 16.18 -13.16
N LYS A 88 -8.14 17.12 -12.28
CA LYS A 88 -8.28 18.57 -12.52
C LYS A 88 -7.35 19.10 -13.60
N GLU A 89 -6.18 18.50 -13.76
CA GLU A 89 -5.09 19.05 -14.59
C GLU A 89 -5.03 18.43 -16.00
N ILE A 90 -5.48 17.19 -16.21
CA ILE A 90 -4.92 16.35 -17.30
C ILE A 90 -5.93 15.61 -18.19
N ILE A 91 -7.11 15.18 -17.72
CA ILE A 91 -7.94 14.20 -18.46
C ILE A 91 -9.31 14.78 -18.83
N SER A 92 -9.82 14.47 -20.04
CA SER A 92 -11.24 14.64 -20.33
C SER A 92 -12.06 13.67 -19.46
N LYS A 93 -13.18 14.10 -18.88
CA LYS A 93 -13.95 13.28 -17.92
C LYS A 93 -14.33 11.88 -18.45
N GLU A 94 -14.45 11.73 -19.77
CA GLU A 94 -14.75 10.47 -20.44
C GLU A 94 -13.57 9.49 -20.46
N GLU A 95 -12.35 9.93 -20.80
CA GLU A 95 -11.16 9.07 -20.82
C GLU A 95 -10.75 8.63 -19.41
N GLU A 96 -10.95 9.51 -18.43
CA GLU A 96 -10.69 9.23 -17.03
C GLU A 96 -11.66 8.19 -16.48
N LYS A 97 -12.95 8.30 -16.78
CA LYS A 97 -13.96 7.41 -16.21
C LYS A 97 -13.78 5.96 -16.68
N GLU A 98 -13.52 5.75 -17.97
CA GLU A 98 -13.24 4.39 -18.50
C GLU A 98 -11.97 3.80 -17.88
N MET A 99 -10.95 4.65 -17.66
CA MET A 99 -9.72 4.26 -16.98
C MET A 99 -9.97 3.96 -15.49
N PHE A 100 -10.56 4.88 -14.74
CA PHE A 100 -10.82 4.81 -13.30
C PHE A 100 -11.74 3.64 -12.93
N GLU A 101 -12.77 3.35 -13.72
CA GLU A 101 -13.61 2.15 -13.55
C GLU A 101 -12.83 0.85 -13.77
N GLN A 102 -11.83 0.88 -14.65
CA GLN A 102 -10.89 -0.22 -14.84
C GLN A 102 -9.81 -0.28 -13.76
N PHE A 103 -9.68 0.73 -12.89
CA PHE A 103 -8.72 0.83 -11.77
C PHE A 103 -9.34 0.50 -10.40
N GLN A 104 -10.57 0.95 -10.12
CA GLN A 104 -11.31 0.73 -8.87
C GLN A 104 -11.53 -0.77 -8.55
N SER A 105 -10.62 -1.34 -7.75
CA SER A 105 -10.84 -2.61 -7.04
C SER A 105 -10.19 -2.56 -5.65
N ASP A 106 -10.29 -1.42 -4.97
CA ASP A 106 -9.54 -1.14 -3.73
C ASP A 106 -10.28 -1.56 -2.46
N ILE A 107 -11.58 -1.86 -2.56
CA ILE A 107 -12.43 -2.30 -1.44
C ILE A 107 -11.91 -3.58 -0.77
N ALA A 108 -11.18 -4.43 -1.51
CA ALA A 108 -10.61 -5.66 -0.95
C ALA A 108 -9.32 -5.42 -0.13
N ILE A 109 -8.56 -4.37 -0.45
CA ILE A 109 -7.31 -4.02 0.23
C ILE A 109 -7.63 -3.34 1.57
N THR A 110 -8.53 -2.34 1.57
CA THR A 110 -8.95 -1.63 2.78
C THR A 110 -9.54 -2.57 3.83
N LYS A 111 -10.43 -3.49 3.45
CA LYS A 111 -11.01 -4.48 4.38
C LYS A 111 -9.96 -5.42 4.95
N LYS A 112 -8.95 -5.78 4.15
CA LYS A 112 -7.87 -6.66 4.60
C LYS A 112 -6.90 -5.95 5.54
N LEU A 113 -6.63 -4.67 5.29
CA LEU A 113 -5.91 -3.77 6.19
C LEU A 113 -6.59 -3.66 7.55
N GLU A 114 -7.89 -3.36 7.58
CA GLU A 114 -8.66 -3.28 8.82
C GLU A 114 -8.59 -4.58 9.64
N SER A 115 -8.63 -5.74 8.95
CA SER A 115 -8.46 -7.05 9.59
C SER A 115 -7.06 -7.22 10.18
N ILE A 116 -6.02 -6.87 9.41
CA ILE A 116 -4.62 -6.98 9.86
C ILE A 116 -4.38 -6.08 11.08
N VAL A 117 -4.91 -4.85 11.08
CA VAL A 117 -4.80 -3.92 12.22
C VAL A 117 -5.46 -4.51 13.46
N LYS A 118 -6.67 -5.07 13.34
CA LYS A 118 -7.35 -5.74 14.46
C LYS A 118 -6.55 -6.93 15.00
N ASP A 119 -5.95 -7.72 14.11
CA ASP A 119 -5.13 -8.87 14.51
C ASP A 119 -3.85 -8.42 15.22
N ILE A 120 -3.21 -7.32 14.78
CA ILE A 120 -2.05 -6.72 15.47
C ILE A 120 -2.46 -6.20 16.84
N ASP A 121 -3.54 -5.41 16.93
CA ASP A 121 -4.05 -4.87 18.19
C ASP A 121 -4.34 -5.99 19.20
N TYR A 122 -4.90 -7.11 18.72
CA TYR A 122 -5.10 -8.29 19.55
C TYR A 122 -3.77 -8.86 20.05
N LEU A 123 -2.78 -9.06 19.16
CA LEU A 123 -1.46 -9.61 19.51
C LEU A 123 -0.70 -8.72 20.49
N GLU A 124 -0.70 -7.39 20.27
CA GLU A 124 -0.05 -6.40 21.14
C GLU A 124 -0.73 -6.30 22.52
N ASN A 125 -2.00 -6.73 22.64
CA ASN A 125 -2.70 -6.72 23.92
C ASN A 125 -2.52 -8.00 24.75
N GLN A 126 -1.77 -8.99 24.26
CA GLN A 126 -1.58 -10.25 24.97
C GLN A 126 -0.57 -10.16 26.14
N PRO A 127 -0.72 -11.01 27.18
CA PRO A 127 0.17 -11.00 28.36
C PRO A 127 1.65 -11.19 28.03
N TRP A 128 1.97 -11.97 26.99
CA TRP A 128 3.35 -12.21 26.56
C TRP A 128 4.01 -11.02 25.85
N PHE A 129 3.21 -10.05 25.35
CA PHE A 129 3.72 -8.82 24.74
C PHE A 129 3.88 -7.69 25.76
N LYS A 130 3.06 -7.68 26.81
CA LYS A 130 3.07 -6.65 27.87
C LYS A 130 4.07 -6.91 29.00
N ASN A 131 4.73 -8.08 28.99
CA ASN A 131 5.78 -8.46 29.94
C ASN A 131 7.17 -8.27 29.31
#